data_AF-A0A8W8MWY8-F1
#
_entry.id   AF-A0A8W8MWY8-F1
#
_cell.length_a   1.000
_cell.length_b   1.000
_cell.length_c   1.000
_cell.angle_alpha   90.00
_cell.angle_beta   90.00
_cell.angle_gamma   90.00
#
_symmetry.space_group_name_H-M   'P 1'
#
loop_
_entity.id
_entity.type
_entity.pdbx_description
1 polymer ?
#
loop_
_entity_poly.entity_id
_entity_poly.type
_entity_poly.pdbx_seq_one_letter_code
_entity_poly.pdbx_strand_id
1 'polypeptide(L)'
;MPNKFVKHFDNDILSKVSVDDCAQACVTSLTFVCNSFEYQYATSYCLLSTLHPDENPSMITTNIGVDLYIRDYSNNVVETAGTTVLSSSNTIYQEILDTNQCAKLCIDYMGFNCKSFDYCPDIGTCYLGRSHVYDVPKAQI
;
A
#
# COMPACT_ATOMS: atom_id res chain seq x y z
N MET A 1 11.10 2.41 6.24
CA MET A 1 11.14 2.25 7.70
C MET A 1 12.56 1.86 8.09
N PRO A 2 13.30 2.73 8.79
CA PRO A 2 14.69 2.47 9.12
C PRO A 2 14.83 1.37 10.19
N ASN A 3 15.86 0.54 10.06
CA ASN A 3 16.16 -0.57 10.98
C ASN A 3 15.00 -1.55 11.18
N LYS A 4 14.19 -1.79 10.14
CA LYS A 4 13.06 -2.71 10.18
C LYS A 4 13.13 -3.72 9.05
N PHE A 5 12.55 -4.90 9.26
CA PHE A 5 12.45 -5.97 8.29
C PHE A 5 11.24 -6.88 8.60
N VAL A 6 10.82 -7.72 7.65
CA VAL A 6 9.71 -8.67 7.71
C VAL A 6 10.25 -10.09 7.63
N LYS A 7 10.18 -10.83 8.74
CA LYS A 7 10.79 -12.16 8.82
C LYS A 7 10.09 -13.18 7.92
N HIS A 8 10.87 -13.93 7.11
CA HIS A 8 10.44 -15.13 6.34
C HIS A 8 9.55 -14.89 5.10
N PHE A 9 9.63 -13.72 4.47
CA PHE A 9 8.84 -13.41 3.26
C PHE A 9 9.71 -12.94 2.08
N ASP A 10 10.87 -13.58 1.91
CA ASP A 10 11.81 -13.29 0.83
C ASP A 10 11.39 -14.08 -0.43
N ASN A 11 10.62 -13.45 -1.31
CA ASN A 11 10.18 -14.06 -2.57
C ASN A 11 11.30 -14.09 -3.61
N ASP A 12 12.13 -13.05 -3.62
CA ASP A 12 13.28 -12.93 -4.51
C ASP A 12 14.41 -12.18 -3.81
N ILE A 13 15.65 -12.54 -4.12
CA ILE A 13 16.85 -11.99 -3.47
C ILE A 13 17.82 -11.50 -4.55
N LEU A 14 18.01 -10.19 -4.60
CA LEU A 14 18.98 -9.53 -5.47
C LEU A 14 20.24 -9.20 -4.66
N SER A 15 21.40 -9.38 -5.28
CA SER A 15 22.69 -9.10 -4.66
C SER A 15 23.49 -8.09 -5.45
N LYS A 16 24.29 -7.27 -4.75
CA LYS A 16 25.14 -6.23 -5.35
C LYS A 16 24.37 -5.18 -6.14
N VAL A 17 23.14 -4.89 -5.70
CA VAL A 17 22.29 -3.84 -6.26
C VAL A 17 22.23 -2.66 -5.31
N SER A 18 21.99 -1.46 -5.83
CA SER A 18 21.71 -0.30 -4.98
C SER A 18 20.29 -0.34 -4.43
N VAL A 19 19.98 0.54 -3.47
CA VAL A 19 18.60 0.72 -2.97
C VAL A 19 17.65 1.10 -4.10
N ASP A 20 18.09 2.00 -5.00
CA ASP A 20 17.29 2.47 -6.13
C ASP A 20 17.03 1.34 -7.14
N ASP A 21 18.04 0.51 -7.44
CA ASP A 21 17.87 -0.66 -8.30
C ASP A 21 16.90 -1.68 -7.69
N CYS A 22 16.95 -1.86 -6.37
CA CYS A 22 16.02 -2.72 -5.64
C CYS A 22 14.58 -2.22 -5.72
N ALA A 23 14.37 -0.90 -5.54
CA ALA A 23 13.07 -0.27 -5.71
C ALA A 23 12.57 -0.45 -7.15
N GLN A 24 13.45 -0.25 -8.14
CA GLN A 24 13.10 -0.43 -9.54
C GLN A 24 12.72 -1.88 -9.86
N ALA A 25 13.45 -2.86 -9.32
CA ALA A 25 13.13 -4.27 -9.47
C ALA A 25 11.76 -4.61 -8.84
N CYS A 26 11.46 -4.04 -7.68
CA CYS A 26 10.17 -4.21 -7.02
C CYS A 26 9.02 -3.69 -7.89
N VAL A 27 9.12 -2.46 -8.42
CA VAL A 27 8.02 -1.87 -9.22
C VAL A 27 7.90 -2.47 -10.63
N THR A 28 8.97 -3.04 -11.17
CA THR A 28 8.98 -3.65 -12.51
C THR A 28 8.80 -5.17 -12.51
N SER A 29 8.72 -5.79 -11.33
CA SER A 29 8.52 -7.24 -11.22
C SER A 29 7.21 -7.66 -11.88
N LEU A 30 7.33 -8.59 -12.85
CA LEU A 30 6.19 -9.16 -13.58
C LEU A 30 5.80 -10.55 -13.07
N THR A 31 6.68 -11.19 -12.29
CA THR A 31 6.46 -12.55 -11.76
C THR A 31 5.54 -12.52 -10.55
N PHE A 32 5.58 -11.45 -9.76
CA PHE A 32 4.73 -11.22 -8.61
C PHE A 32 4.58 -9.71 -8.35
N VAL A 33 3.49 -9.33 -7.68
CA VAL A 33 3.31 -7.95 -7.21
C VAL A 33 4.18 -7.76 -5.97
N CYS A 34 5.29 -7.03 -6.12
CA CYS A 34 6.12 -6.64 -5.00
C CYS A 34 5.41 -5.54 -4.19
N ASN A 35 5.18 -5.82 -2.91
CA ASN A 35 4.50 -4.94 -1.96
C ASN A 35 5.47 -4.29 -0.98
N SER A 36 6.60 -4.94 -0.72
CA SER A 36 7.67 -4.40 0.11
C SER A 36 9.02 -5.02 -0.25
N PHE A 37 10.10 -4.38 0.18
CA PHE A 37 11.43 -4.93 0.08
C PHE A 37 12.31 -4.52 1.25
N GLU A 38 13.29 -5.35 1.57
CA GLU A 38 14.30 -5.10 2.58
C GLU A 38 15.64 -4.84 1.93
N TYR A 39 16.35 -3.81 2.41
CA TYR A 39 17.69 -3.53 1.97
C TYR A 39 18.69 -3.67 3.12
N GLN A 40 19.61 -4.62 2.99
CA GLN A 40 20.68 -4.88 3.94
C GLN A 40 21.95 -4.13 3.53
N TYR A 41 22.31 -3.07 4.27
CA TYR A 41 23.46 -2.23 3.91
C TYR A 41 24.81 -2.96 4.00
N ALA A 42 24.94 -3.92 4.93
CA ALA A 42 26.19 -4.65 5.14
C ALA A 42 26.55 -5.58 3.98
N THR A 43 25.55 -6.20 3.35
CA THR A 43 25.71 -7.21 2.29
C THR A 43 25.33 -6.68 0.90
N SER A 44 24.68 -5.51 0.83
CA SER A 44 24.03 -5.01 -0.38
C SER A 44 23.05 -6.03 -0.97
N TYR A 45 22.30 -6.68 -0.07
CA TYR A 45 21.22 -7.60 -0.42
C TYR A 45 19.89 -6.87 -0.39
N CYS A 46 19.09 -7.15 -1.40
CA CYS A 46 17.75 -6.66 -1.60
C CYS A 46 16.82 -7.87 -1.58
N LEU A 47 15.91 -7.92 -0.62
CA LEU A 47 14.95 -9.01 -0.47
C LEU A 47 13.57 -8.47 -0.81
N LEU A 48 13.01 -8.94 -1.92
CA LEU A 48 11.70 -8.52 -2.43
C LEU A 48 10.61 -9.40 -1.83
N SER A 49 9.48 -8.79 -1.47
CA SER A 49 8.37 -9.48 -0.83
C SER A 49 7.02 -9.15 -1.46
N THR A 50 6.15 -10.16 -1.53
CA THR A 50 4.73 -9.97 -1.88
C THR A 50 3.89 -9.46 -0.72
N LEU A 51 4.41 -9.46 0.52
CA LEU A 51 3.63 -9.04 1.69
C LEU A 51 3.64 -7.52 1.83
N HIS A 52 2.48 -6.92 2.05
CA HIS A 52 2.43 -5.55 2.55
C HIS A 52 2.51 -5.58 4.09
N PRO A 53 3.43 -4.84 4.75
CA PRO A 53 3.55 -4.88 6.20
C PRO A 53 2.28 -4.49 6.96
N ASP A 54 1.38 -3.73 6.32
CA ASP A 54 0.09 -3.35 6.89
C ASP A 54 -0.90 -4.53 6.96
N GLU A 55 -0.71 -5.56 6.15
CA GLU A 55 -1.51 -6.80 6.21
C GLU A 55 -1.13 -7.66 7.43
N ASN A 56 0.13 -7.55 7.89
CA ASN A 56 0.59 -8.28 9.07
C ASN A 56 1.64 -7.48 9.85
N PRO A 57 1.23 -6.41 10.55
CA PRO A 57 2.16 -5.52 11.25
C PRO A 57 2.92 -6.23 12.37
N SER A 58 2.39 -7.34 12.90
CA SER A 58 3.04 -8.17 13.91
C SER A 58 4.31 -8.87 13.43
N MET A 59 4.51 -8.98 12.11
CA MET A 59 5.70 -9.61 11.52
C MET A 59 6.88 -8.63 11.35
N ILE A 60 6.63 -7.33 11.51
CA ILE A 60 7.66 -6.31 11.40
C ILE A 60 8.58 -6.41 12.62
N THR A 61 9.84 -6.73 12.37
CA THR A 61 10.89 -6.86 13.37
C THR A 61 11.94 -5.77 13.18
N THR A 62 12.61 -5.38 14.26
CA THR A 62 13.70 -4.40 14.22
C THR A 62 15.04 -5.13 13.98
N ASN A 63 15.83 -4.66 13.00
CA ASN A 63 17.19 -5.14 12.78
C ASN A 63 18.09 -3.98 12.33
N ILE A 64 19.23 -3.83 13.00
CA ILE A 64 20.14 -2.72 12.77
C ILE A 64 20.84 -2.92 11.42
N GLY A 65 20.78 -1.91 10.55
CA GLY A 65 21.41 -1.95 9.23
C GLY A 65 20.58 -2.67 8.16
N VAL A 66 19.28 -2.84 8.41
CA VAL A 66 18.28 -3.30 7.42
C VAL A 66 17.14 -2.29 7.37
N ASP A 67 16.85 -1.77 6.19
CA ASP A 67 15.74 -0.84 5.99
C ASP A 67 14.62 -1.50 5.17
N LEU A 68 13.39 -1.39 5.68
CA LEU A 68 12.18 -1.91 5.04
C LEU A 68 11.51 -0.81 4.24
N TYR A 69 11.33 -1.03 2.96
CA TYR A 69 10.62 -0.16 2.04
C TYR A 69 9.28 -0.78 1.68
N ILE A 70 8.22 0.03 1.68
CA ILE A 70 6.87 -0.42 1.38
C ILE A 70 6.35 0.32 0.16
N ARG A 71 5.48 -0.34 -0.59
CA ARG A 71 4.88 0.27 -1.77
C ARG A 71 3.86 1.32 -1.35
N ASP A 72 3.97 2.51 -1.91
CA ASP A 72 3.02 3.57 -1.64
C ASP A 72 1.84 3.52 -2.61
N TYR A 73 0.69 3.01 -2.16
CA TYR A 73 -0.54 2.97 -2.94
C TYR A 73 -1.30 4.30 -2.88
N SER A 74 -1.02 5.15 -1.90
CA SER A 74 -1.69 6.44 -1.70
C SER A 74 -1.12 7.56 -2.57
N ASN A 75 0.10 7.40 -3.10
CA ASN A 75 0.74 8.44 -3.93
C ASN A 75 -0.01 8.74 -5.24
N ASN A 76 -0.90 7.84 -5.68
CA ASN A 76 -1.71 8.03 -6.89
C ASN A 76 -3.09 8.66 -6.61
N VAL A 77 -3.39 9.01 -5.37
CA VAL A 77 -4.67 9.64 -5.00
C VAL A 77 -4.49 11.06 -4.49
N VAL A 78 -5.48 11.90 -4.77
CA VAL A 78 -5.52 13.28 -4.29
C VAL A 78 -6.46 13.34 -3.08
N GLU A 79 -5.90 13.59 -1.89
CA GLU A 79 -6.68 13.73 -0.68
C GLU A 79 -7.57 14.98 -0.75
N THR A 80 -8.86 14.81 -0.47
CA THR A 80 -9.84 15.91 -0.42
C THR A 80 -10.52 15.90 0.95
N ALA A 81 -10.08 16.77 1.86
CA ALA A 81 -10.62 16.83 3.20
C ALA A 81 -12.08 17.32 3.22
N GLY A 82 -12.97 16.56 3.86
CA GLY A 82 -14.31 17.02 4.23
C GLY A 82 -15.44 16.78 3.23
N THR A 83 -15.19 16.11 2.10
CA THR A 83 -16.25 15.66 1.18
C THR A 83 -16.29 14.15 1.13
N THR A 84 -17.06 13.52 2.01
CA THR A 84 -17.35 12.09 1.87
C THR A 84 -18.32 11.92 0.70
N VAL A 85 -17.87 11.31 -0.39
CA VAL A 85 -18.74 10.93 -1.52
C VAL A 85 -19.55 9.65 -1.17
N LEU A 86 -19.45 9.23 0.09
CA LEU A 86 -19.92 8.00 0.73
C LEU A 86 -21.39 7.62 0.55
N SER A 87 -22.26 8.47 0.02
CA SER A 87 -23.69 8.17 0.04
C SER A 87 -24.13 7.01 -0.86
N SER A 88 -23.26 6.42 -1.69
CA SER A 88 -23.66 5.37 -2.63
C SER A 88 -22.76 4.14 -2.75
N SER A 89 -21.79 3.92 -1.84
CA SER A 89 -20.98 2.69 -1.90
C SER A 89 -21.54 1.57 -1.03
N ASN A 90 -21.72 0.39 -1.63
CA ASN A 90 -22.05 -0.85 -0.94
C ASN A 90 -20.82 -1.68 -0.55
N THR A 91 -19.61 -1.19 -0.84
CA THR A 91 -18.36 -1.94 -0.64
C THR A 91 -17.56 -1.31 0.49
N ILE A 92 -17.61 -1.97 1.65
CA ILE A 92 -17.08 -1.49 2.92
C ILE A 92 -16.10 -2.54 3.46
N TYR A 93 -14.90 -2.09 3.83
CA TYR A 93 -13.89 -2.88 4.52
C TYR A 93 -13.69 -2.31 5.92
N GLN A 94 -13.60 -3.20 6.91
CA GLN A 94 -13.37 -2.85 8.31
C GLN A 94 -11.95 -3.25 8.73
N GLU A 95 -11.53 -2.80 9.91
CA GLU A 95 -10.22 -3.09 10.49
C GLU A 95 -9.04 -2.59 9.63
N ILE A 96 -9.27 -1.48 8.92
CA ILE A 96 -8.26 -0.84 8.08
C ILE A 96 -7.42 0.11 8.91
N LEU A 97 -6.10 -0.11 8.89
CA LEU A 97 -5.14 0.55 9.77
C LEU A 97 -4.67 1.90 9.26
N ASP A 98 -4.66 2.07 7.93
CA ASP A 98 -4.21 3.30 7.29
C ASP A 98 -4.79 3.50 5.89
N THR A 99 -4.54 4.71 5.36
CA THR A 99 -4.96 5.14 4.02
C THR A 99 -4.33 4.29 2.91
N ASN A 100 -3.11 3.80 3.09
CA ASN A 100 -2.38 3.05 2.07
C ASN A 100 -3.04 1.70 1.84
N GLN A 101 -3.39 0.99 2.91
CA GLN A 101 -4.17 -0.24 2.86
C GLN A 101 -5.52 -0.04 2.15
N CYS A 102 -6.22 1.07 2.42
CA CYS A 102 -7.47 1.40 1.73
C CYS A 102 -7.25 1.69 0.23
N ALA A 103 -6.18 2.40 -0.12
CA ALA A 103 -5.80 2.64 -1.51
C ALA A 103 -5.48 1.35 -2.26
N LYS A 104 -4.73 0.43 -1.62
CA LYS A 104 -4.45 -0.90 -2.14
C LYS A 104 -5.73 -1.68 -2.42
N LEU A 105 -6.67 -1.67 -1.48
CA LEU A 105 -7.98 -2.33 -1.66
C LEU A 105 -8.72 -1.78 -2.87
N CYS A 106 -8.72 -0.47 -3.09
CA CYS A 106 -9.32 0.15 -4.26
C CYS A 106 -8.65 -0.33 -5.57
N ILE A 107 -7.33 -0.34 -5.61
CA ILE A 107 -6.54 -0.74 -6.80
C ILE A 107 -6.74 -2.22 -7.13
N ASP A 108 -6.75 -3.08 -6.12
CA ASP A 108 -6.90 -4.53 -6.27
C ASP A 108 -8.38 -4.95 -6.44
N TYR A 109 -9.34 -4.02 -6.32
CA TYR A 109 -10.75 -4.34 -6.36
C TYR A 109 -11.22 -4.77 -7.76
N MET A 110 -11.64 -6.03 -7.88
CA MET A 110 -12.09 -6.60 -9.15
C MET A 110 -13.60 -6.51 -9.39
N GLY A 111 -14.39 -6.09 -8.39
CA GLY A 111 -15.85 -6.05 -8.50
C GLY A 111 -16.37 -4.89 -9.37
N PHE A 112 -15.65 -3.78 -9.41
CA PHE A 112 -15.90 -2.63 -10.28
C PHE A 112 -14.61 -1.82 -10.44
N ASN A 113 -14.57 -0.94 -11.44
CA ASN A 113 -13.46 0.00 -11.59
C ASN A 113 -13.50 1.03 -10.45
N CYS A 114 -12.70 0.80 -9.39
CA CYS A 114 -12.62 1.70 -8.26
C CYS A 114 -11.92 3.00 -8.67
N LYS A 115 -12.56 4.14 -8.38
CA LYS A 115 -12.08 5.47 -8.77
C LYS A 115 -11.77 6.38 -7.58
N SER A 116 -12.34 6.06 -6.43
CA SER A 116 -12.18 6.83 -5.20
C SER A 116 -12.31 5.89 -4.02
N PHE A 117 -11.80 6.30 -2.87
CA PHE A 117 -12.09 5.64 -1.61
C PHE A 117 -12.17 6.70 -0.52
N ASP A 118 -12.92 6.37 0.53
CA ASP A 118 -13.01 7.19 1.74
C ASP A 118 -12.49 6.34 2.90
N TYR A 119 -11.44 6.82 3.57
CA TYR A 119 -10.88 6.17 4.75
C TYR A 119 -11.24 6.94 6.01
N CYS A 120 -11.89 6.27 6.96
CA CYS A 120 -12.28 6.82 8.25
C CYS A 120 -11.38 6.24 9.36
N PRO A 121 -10.33 6.96 9.80
CA PRO A 121 -9.38 6.44 10.79
C PRO A 121 -10.01 6.20 12.16
N ASP A 122 -11.01 7.00 12.57
CA ASP A 122 -11.67 6.88 13.88
C ASP A 122 -12.36 5.52 14.09
N ILE A 123 -12.86 4.93 13.01
CA ILE A 123 -13.59 3.66 13.01
C ILE A 123 -12.87 2.56 12.20
N GLY A 124 -11.67 2.83 11.70
CA GLY A 124 -10.90 1.91 10.87
C GLY A 124 -11.68 1.37 9.67
N THR A 125 -12.51 2.21 9.04
CA THR A 125 -13.38 1.79 7.92
C THR A 125 -12.92 2.40 6.60
N CYS A 126 -12.86 1.58 5.56
CA CYS A 126 -12.55 1.96 4.20
C CYS A 126 -13.76 1.70 3.30
N TYR A 127 -14.15 2.70 2.53
CA TYR A 127 -15.26 2.61 1.59
C TYR A 127 -14.73 2.80 0.17
N LEU A 128 -15.11 1.90 -0.74
CA LEU A 128 -14.65 1.98 -2.13
C LEU A 128 -15.69 2.64 -3.04
N GLY A 129 -15.33 3.66 -3.79
CA GLY A 129 -16.21 4.43 -4.67
C GLY A 129 -16.02 4.13 -6.15
N ARG A 130 -17.13 4.14 -6.89
CA ARG A 130 -17.16 4.05 -8.37
C ARG A 130 -16.97 5.41 -9.06
N SER A 131 -17.16 6.48 -8.32
CA SER A 131 -17.29 7.84 -8.85
C SER A 131 -16.16 8.71 -8.35
N HIS A 132 -15.60 9.52 -9.24
CA HIS A 132 -14.66 10.56 -8.83
C HIS A 132 -15.42 11.74 -8.19
N VAL A 133 -14.76 12.55 -7.35
CA VAL A 133 -15.34 13.80 -6.79
C VAL A 133 -15.87 14.73 -7.91
N TYR A 134 -15.28 14.67 -9.09
CA TYR A 134 -15.70 15.45 -10.26
C TYR A 134 -16.92 14.88 -11.00
N ASP A 135 -17.25 13.60 -10.77
CA ASP A 135 -18.42 12.94 -11.34
C ASP A 135 -19.70 13.29 -10.55
N VAL A 136 -19.56 13.86 -9.35
CA VAL A 136 -20.69 14.24 -8.48
C VAL A 136 -21.19 15.64 -8.87
N PRO A 137 -22.44 15.79 -9.30
CA PRO A 137 -23.01 17.11 -9.58
C PRO A 137 -22.96 17.98 -8.31
N LYS A 138 -22.41 19.20 -8.42
CA LYS A 138 -22.31 20.21 -7.34
C LYS A 138 -23.64 20.61 -6.67
N ALA A 139 -24.76 20.00 -7.04
CA ALA A 139 -26.10 20.32 -6.54
C ALA A 139 -26.52 19.50 -5.30
N GLN A 140 -25.63 18.69 -4.73
CA GLN A 140 -25.90 17.84 -3.57
C GLN A 140 -24.77 17.86 -2.51
N ILE A 141 -24.07 18.99 -2.43
CA ILE A 141 -23.12 19.31 -1.35
C ILE A 141 -23.83 20.22 -0.35
#